data_AF-A0A962ZXC1-F1
#
_entry.id   AF-A0A962ZXC1-F1
#
_cell.length_a   1.000
_cell.length_b   1.000
_cell.length_c   1.000
_cell.angle_alpha   90.00
_cell.angle_beta   90.00
_cell.angle_gamma   90.00
#
_symmetry.space_group_name_H-M   'P 1'
#
loop_
_entity.id
_entity.type
_entity.pdbx_description
1 polymer ?
#
loop_
_entity_poly.entity_id
_entity_poly.type
_entity_poly.pdbx_seq_one_letter_code
_entity_poly.pdbx_strand_id
1 'polypeptide(L)' 'VPDHTKDDFVLLSGTAVREMLGKGIAPPPEFSRPEVAKILSDYYQSLET' A
#
# COMPACT_ATOMS: atom_id res chain seq x y z
N VAL A 1 19.55 -14.81 -1.03
CA VAL A 1 20.37 -14.32 0.10
C VAL A 1 20.34 -15.38 1.19
N PRO A 2 21.49 -15.87 1.67
CA PRO A 2 21.55 -17.04 2.55
C PRO A 2 20.85 -16.83 3.91
N ASP A 3 20.75 -15.57 4.36
CA ASP A 3 20.24 -15.18 5.69
C ASP A 3 18.79 -14.70 5.70
N HIS A 4 17.99 -14.99 4.65
CA HIS A 4 16.55 -14.70 4.66
C HIS A 4 15.74 -15.90 4.19
N THR A 5 14.74 -16.25 4.98
CA THR A 5 13.69 -17.24 4.70
C THR A 5 12.48 -16.56 4.05
N LYS A 6 11.54 -17.34 3.51
CA LYS A 6 10.34 -16.77 2.85
C LYS A 6 9.49 -15.93 3.80
N ASP A 7 9.48 -16.27 5.09
CA ASP A 7 8.65 -15.60 6.10
C ASP A 7 9.21 -14.22 6.47
N ASP A 8 10.48 -13.93 6.11
CA ASP A 8 11.10 -12.62 6.30
C ASP A 8 10.66 -11.58 5.26
N PHE A 9 9.94 -12.02 4.21
CA PHE A 9 9.48 -11.13 3.14
C PHE A 9 7.99 -10.83 3.27
N VAL A 10 7.67 -9.55 3.50
CA VAL A 10 6.32 -9.04 3.31
C VAL A 10 6.16 -8.63 1.85
N LEU A 11 5.21 -9.25 1.16
CA LEU A 11 4.90 -8.96 -0.24
C LEU A 11 3.55 -8.27 -0.33
N LEU A 12 3.55 -7.01 -0.78
CA LEU A 12 2.33 -6.27 -1.04
C LEU A 12 2.26 -5.90 -2.52
N SER A 13 1.28 -6.44 -3.24
CA SER A 13 1.13 -6.19 -4.66
C SER A 13 0.58 -4.78 -4.92
N GLY A 14 0.97 -4.17 -6.04
CA GLY A 14 0.45 -2.86 -6.42
C GLY A 14 -1.07 -2.83 -6.59
N THR A 15 -1.71 -3.95 -6.94
CA THR A 15 -3.17 -4.06 -6.98
C THR A 15 -3.77 -4.00 -5.58
N ALA A 16 -3.18 -4.72 -4.61
CA ALA A 16 -3.60 -4.65 -3.22
C ALA A 16 -3.42 -3.24 -2.63
N VAL A 17 -2.32 -2.55 -2.96
CA VAL A 17 -2.09 -1.15 -2.54
C VAL A 17 -3.22 -0.24 -3.04
N ARG A 18 -3.59 -0.34 -4.32
CA ARG A 18 -4.68 0.48 -4.89
C ARG A 18 -6.03 0.17 -4.25
N GLU A 19 -6.32 -1.10 -4.00
CA GLU A 19 -7.56 -1.53 -3.32
C GLU A 19 -7.65 -0.98 -1.89
N MET A 20 -6.54 -1.01 -1.14
CA MET A 20 -6.47 -0.42 0.21
C MET A 20 -6.72 1.09 0.16
N LEU A 21 -6.06 1.80 -0.75
CA LEU A 21 -6.21 3.25 -0.91
C LEU A 21 -7.63 3.65 -1.32
N GLY A 22 -8.26 2.92 -2.23
CA GLY A 22 -9.67 3.13 -2.61
C GLY A 22 -10.63 2.94 -1.44
N LYS A 23 -10.38 1.95 -0.58
CA LYS A 23 -11.12 1.72 0.67
C LYS A 23 -10.80 2.73 1.79
N GLY A 24 -9.89 3.68 1.55
CA GLY A 24 -9.39 4.62 2.56
C GLY A 24 -8.54 4.00 3.66
N ILE A 25 -8.00 2.81 3.42
CA ILE A 25 -7.06 2.14 4.31
C ILE A 25 -5.64 2.47 3.83
N ALA A 26 -4.84 3.12 4.68
CA ALA A 26 -3.45 3.42 4.35
C ALA A 26 -2.62 2.11 4.26
N PRO A 27 -1.77 1.95 3.23
CA PRO A 27 -0.80 0.86 3.19
C PRO A 27 0.18 0.98 4.36
N PRO A 28 0.87 -0.12 4.73
CA PRO A 28 1.85 -0.07 5.80
C PRO A 28 2.96 0.97 5.50
N PRO A 29 3.52 1.62 6.53
CA PRO A 29 4.52 2.68 6.38
C PRO A 29 5.80 2.22 5.68
N GLU A 30 6.10 0.91 5.72
CA GLU A 30 7.21 0.28 5.03
C GLU A 30 7.05 0.30 3.50
N PHE A 31 5.81 0.34 3.01
CA PHE A 31 5.46 0.33 1.58
C PHE A 31 5.08 1.70 1.05
N SER A 32 4.52 2.56 1.89
CA SER A 32 4.16 3.91 1.50
C SER A 32 4.40 4.88 2.63
N ARG A 33 5.00 6.02 2.31
CA ARG A 33 5.12 7.10 3.28
C ARG A 33 3.76 7.74 3.54
N PRO A 34 3.43 8.13 4.78
CA PRO A 34 2.11 8.67 5.12
C PRO A 34 1.69 9.87 4.26
N GLU A 35 2.62 10.74 3.90
CA GLU A 35 2.35 11.90 3.05
C GLU A 35 1.95 11.52 1.62
N VAL A 36 2.53 10.44 1.08
CA VAL A 36 2.21 9.93 -0.26
C VAL A 36 0.93 9.11 -0.22
N ALA A 37 0.76 8.27 0.81
CA ALA A 37 -0.44 7.47 1.03
C ALA A 37 -1.70 8.35 1.06
N LYS A 38 -1.62 9.51 1.73
CA LYS A 38 -2.72 10.48 1.78
C LYS A 38 -3.11 11.00 0.40
N ILE A 39 -2.13 11.49 -0.38
CA ILE A 39 -2.37 12.02 -1.73
C ILE A 39 -3.01 10.95 -2.63
N LEU A 40 -2.49 9.72 -2.58
CA LEU A 40 -3.02 8.62 -3.40
C LEU A 40 -4.40 8.16 -2.92
N SER A 41 -4.64 8.14 -1.60
CA SER A 41 -5.94 7.79 -1.02
C SER A 41 -7.02 8.79 -1.45
N ASP A 42 -6.73 10.09 -1.36
CA ASP A 42 -7.65 11.15 -1.79
C ASP A 42 -8.01 11.01 -3.28
N TYR A 43 -6.99 10.73 -4.13
CA TYR A 43 -7.19 10.47 -5.55
C TYR A 43 -8.07 9.23 -5.80
N TYR A 44 -7.73 8.07 -5.23
CA TYR A 44 -8.47 6.82 -5.50
C TYR A 44 -9.90 6.86 -4.98
N GLN A 45 -10.16 7.51 -3.85
CA GLN A 45 -11.52 7.71 -3.35
C GLN A 45 -12.34 8.63 -4.26
N SER A 46 -11.72 9.63 -4.90
CA SER A 46 -12.41 10.49 -5.87
C SER A 46 -12.77 9.79 -7.18
N LEU A 47 -12.10 8.69 -7.53
CA LEU A 47 -12.34 7.95 -8.77
C LEU A 47 -13.54 7.00 -8.70
N GLU A 48 -13.95 6.59 -7.50
CA GLU A 48 -15.13 5.74 -7.29
C GLU A 48 -16.46 6.54 -7.26
N THR A 49 -16.44 7.80 -7.71
CA THR A 49 -17.63 8.66 -7.85
C THR A 49 -18.30 8.52 -9.22
#